data_AF-A0A5N4CVY8-F1
#
_entry.id   AF-A0A5N4CVY8-F1
#
_cell.length_a   1.000
_cell.length_b   1.000
_cell.length_c   1.000
_cell.angle_alpha   90.00
_cell.angle_beta   90.00
_cell.angle_gamma   90.00
#
_symmetry.space_group_name_H-M   'P 1'
#
loop_
_entity.id
_entity.type
_entity.pdbx_description
1 polymer ?
#
loop_
_entity_poly.entity_id
_entity_poly.type
_entity_poly.pdbx_seq_one_letter_code
_entity_poly.pdbx_strand_id
1 'polypeptide(L)'
;MGGDLLASTSPKTSTCHLRDPAQASYTLGGYLEAVLITRDHQGRPKTHGGDLFRAQLLGPDLKAGVPGDVKDLENGTYLLSLPLLWAGQAQGQVQLIHSSEAVRVLRGIWRDQWATVDFMGYFQGPTGYEEIVTCNVNPLLIREEGSACHYRDEDSGPKPSGFYHQNMWHSLSCSSRSFSTADSVLGCLAGHIVHMMGDSTLQQWWEYLCDTVPSLKPVGLHATCQTGPLMAMDTTQGIVLHWRAHRWPLHSLRTPVASLHSVARELEGLAGGPRTVVVLSLGAHFTTSPPSIFVQQLAGIRAAVVNRLLQAAFADLRVAFVDAWEMTSSLALLDSIHPRRHVIQNELDFLLSYVCPT
;
A
#
# COMPACT_ATOMS: atom_id res chain seq x y z
N MET A 1 -2.08 31.30 7.09
CA MET A 1 -2.02 31.54 8.55
C MET A 1 -0.98 30.58 9.12
N GLY A 2 0.16 31.10 9.58
CA GLY A 2 1.19 30.27 10.21
C GLY A 2 0.79 29.96 11.65
N GLY A 3 0.48 28.70 11.96
CA GLY A 3 0.33 28.27 13.35
C GLY A 3 1.67 28.37 14.08
N ASP A 4 1.64 28.62 15.38
CA ASP A 4 2.85 28.59 16.21
C ASP A 4 3.42 27.16 16.20
N LEU A 5 4.52 26.96 15.46
CA LEU A 5 5.22 25.69 15.38
C LEU A 5 5.64 25.19 16.76
N LEU A 6 5.94 26.10 17.70
CA LEU A 6 6.33 25.73 19.06
C LEU A 6 5.19 25.11 19.87
N ALA A 7 3.94 25.39 19.49
CA ALA A 7 2.74 24.79 20.08
C ALA A 7 2.39 23.42 19.47
N SER A 8 3.11 23.00 18.43
CA SER A 8 2.91 21.68 17.82
C SER A 8 3.54 20.55 18.61
N THR A 9 3.02 19.34 18.45
CA THR A 9 3.50 18.15 19.17
C THR A 9 4.97 17.86 18.85
N SER A 10 5.78 17.72 19.90
CA SER A 10 7.20 17.45 19.82
C SER A 10 7.51 16.04 20.35
N PRO A 11 8.14 15.17 19.54
CA PRO A 11 8.52 13.83 20.00
C PRO A 11 9.62 13.87 21.07
N LYS A 12 10.41 14.95 21.13
CA LYS A 12 11.53 15.09 22.09
C LYS A 12 11.08 15.36 23.52
N THR A 13 9.92 16.01 23.68
CA THR A 13 9.37 16.43 24.98
C THR A 13 8.21 15.55 25.42
N SER A 14 7.60 14.81 24.48
CA SER A 14 6.58 13.81 24.77
C SER A 14 7.17 12.61 25.52
N THR A 15 6.36 11.93 26.33
CA THR A 15 6.81 10.79 27.14
C THR A 15 5.93 9.57 26.91
N CYS A 16 6.56 8.40 26.80
CA CYS A 16 5.87 7.12 26.72
C CYS A 16 6.27 6.27 27.92
N HIS A 17 5.30 5.59 28.54
CA HIS A 17 5.53 4.67 29.65
C HIS A 17 4.57 3.49 29.54
N LEU A 18 4.94 2.34 30.13
CA LEU A 18 4.04 1.20 30.21
C LEU A 18 2.81 1.56 31.05
N ARG A 19 1.64 1.06 30.63
CA ARG A 19 0.39 1.28 31.37
C ARG A 19 0.44 0.60 32.74
N ASP A 20 0.96 -0.62 32.76
CA ASP A 20 1.15 -1.42 33.96
C ASP A 20 2.64 -1.44 34.38
N PRO A 21 2.94 -1.73 35.67
CA PRO A 21 4.31 -1.89 36.12
C PRO A 21 5.08 -2.90 35.28
N ALA A 22 6.34 -2.59 34.98
CA ALA A 22 7.19 -3.47 34.20
C ALA A 22 7.30 -4.86 34.84
N GLN A 23 7.04 -5.89 34.04
CA GLN A 23 7.13 -7.28 34.47
C GLN A 23 8.47 -7.87 34.04
N ALA A 24 8.96 -8.87 34.79
CA ALA A 24 10.19 -9.59 34.44
C ALA A 24 10.04 -10.41 33.15
N SER A 25 8.82 -10.82 32.83
CA SER A 25 8.47 -11.59 31.63
C SER A 25 7.06 -11.23 31.18
N TYR A 26 6.83 -11.29 29.86
CA TYR A 26 5.51 -11.10 29.27
C TYR A 26 5.05 -12.39 28.58
N THR A 27 3.74 -12.61 28.53
CA THR A 27 3.17 -13.83 27.93
C THR A 27 3.08 -13.70 26.42
N LEU A 28 3.61 -14.70 25.70
CA LEU A 28 3.49 -14.80 24.24
C LEU A 28 2.01 -14.90 23.83
N GLY A 29 1.61 -14.17 22.79
CA GLY A 29 0.22 -14.03 22.35
C GLY A 29 -0.58 -12.98 23.13
N GLY A 30 0.00 -12.38 24.18
CA GLY A 30 -0.59 -11.26 24.90
C GLY A 30 -0.30 -9.90 24.24
N TYR A 31 -0.58 -8.83 24.98
CA TYR A 31 -0.34 -7.45 24.58
C TYR A 31 0.51 -6.72 25.61
N LEU A 32 1.37 -5.84 25.12
CA LEU A 32 2.07 -4.84 25.90
C LEU A 32 1.38 -3.48 25.67
N GLU A 33 0.78 -2.95 26.73
CA GLU A 33 0.09 -1.65 26.67
C GLU A 33 1.01 -0.53 27.18
N ALA A 34 1.03 0.58 26.45
CA ALA A 34 1.78 1.78 26.82
C ALA A 34 0.93 3.05 26.65
N VAL A 35 1.21 4.04 27.47
CA VAL A 35 0.56 5.34 27.46
C VAL A 35 1.55 6.38 26.97
N LEU A 36 1.21 7.02 25.86
CA LEU A 36 1.94 8.15 25.29
C LEU A 36 1.25 9.45 25.69
N ILE A 37 1.99 10.32 26.37
CA ILE A 37 1.53 11.67 26.74
C ILE A 37 2.27 12.66 25.86
N THR A 38 1.52 13.39 25.04
CA THR A 38 2.09 14.33 24.08
C THR A 38 2.32 15.71 24.69
N ARG A 39 3.42 16.33 24.28
CA ARG A 39 3.81 17.68 24.71
C ARG A 39 4.26 18.50 23.52
N ASP A 40 4.11 19.81 23.64
CA ASP A 40 4.63 20.74 22.67
C ASP A 40 6.17 20.92 22.78
N HIS A 41 6.76 21.75 21.92
CA HIS A 41 8.21 21.98 21.94
C HIS A 41 8.72 22.65 23.22
N GLN A 42 7.84 23.25 24.02
CA GLN A 42 8.15 23.86 25.31
C GLN A 42 7.90 22.91 26.49
N GLY A 43 7.46 21.67 26.24
CA GLY A 43 7.17 20.69 27.28
C GLY A 43 5.82 20.91 27.96
N ARG A 44 4.90 21.67 27.36
CA ARG A 44 3.53 21.82 27.88
C ARG A 44 2.67 20.65 27.40
N PRO A 45 1.86 20.01 28.26
CA PRO A 45 0.94 18.96 27.84
C PRO A 45 -0.04 19.44 26.78
N LYS A 46 -0.28 18.62 25.77
CA LYS A 46 -1.37 18.84 24.82
C LYS A 46 -2.70 18.54 25.52
N THR A 47 -3.76 19.24 25.11
CA THR A 47 -5.12 19.08 25.65
C THR A 47 -6.11 18.51 24.64
N HIS A 48 -5.62 18.17 23.46
CA HIS A 48 -6.41 17.62 22.36
C HIS A 48 -5.60 16.55 21.63
N GLY A 49 -6.30 15.63 20.99
CA GLY A 49 -5.71 14.64 20.08
C GLY A 49 -5.53 15.15 18.65
N GLY A 50 -5.55 14.20 17.71
CA GLY A 50 -5.45 14.40 16.26
C GLY A 50 -4.05 14.20 15.67
N ASP A 51 -3.04 13.89 16.49
CA ASP A 51 -1.72 13.52 16.02
C ASP A 51 -1.74 12.14 15.34
N LEU A 52 -0.99 11.98 14.26
CA LEU A 52 -0.77 10.70 13.58
C LEU A 52 0.51 10.07 14.10
N PHE A 53 0.37 9.04 14.94
CA PHE A 53 1.48 8.23 15.43
C PHE A 53 1.51 6.86 14.77
N ARG A 54 2.71 6.28 14.75
CA ARG A 54 2.94 4.88 14.41
C ARG A 54 3.62 4.21 15.60
N ALA A 55 3.05 3.11 16.08
CA ALA A 55 3.64 2.30 17.13
C ALA A 55 4.01 0.93 16.57
N GLN A 56 5.17 0.39 16.98
CA GLN A 56 5.70 -0.86 16.49
C GLN A 56 6.47 -1.57 17.59
N LEU A 57 6.46 -2.89 17.54
CA LEU A 57 7.37 -3.71 18.32
C LEU A 57 8.39 -4.32 17.35
N LEU A 58 9.67 -4.23 17.70
CA LEU A 58 10.78 -4.66 16.87
C LEU A 58 11.66 -5.65 17.63
N GLY A 59 12.08 -6.72 16.98
CA GLY A 59 13.07 -7.67 17.49
C GLY A 59 14.29 -7.70 16.56
N PRO A 60 15.26 -6.78 16.70
CA PRO A 60 16.36 -6.64 15.74
C PRO A 60 17.16 -7.94 15.51
N ASP A 61 17.46 -8.67 16.58
CA ASP A 61 18.24 -9.91 16.51
C ASP A 61 17.50 -11.03 15.78
N LEU A 62 16.17 -11.07 15.95
CA LEU A 62 15.30 -12.02 15.29
C LEU A 62 14.80 -11.52 13.94
N LYS A 63 15.17 -10.29 13.53
CA LYS A 63 14.60 -9.60 12.38
C LYS A 63 13.07 -9.68 12.39
N ALA A 64 12.52 -9.46 13.57
CA ALA A 64 11.10 -9.54 13.86
C ALA A 64 10.51 -8.13 13.96
N GLY A 65 9.23 -8.01 13.65
CA GLY A 65 8.54 -6.73 13.62
C GLY A 65 7.03 -6.89 13.48
N VAL A 66 6.28 -6.10 14.25
CA VAL A 66 4.82 -6.08 14.19
C VAL A 66 4.29 -4.67 14.45
N PRO A 67 3.27 -4.21 13.71
CA PRO A 67 2.61 -2.95 13.98
C PRO A 67 1.81 -3.04 15.29
N GLY A 68 1.74 -1.92 16.00
CA GLY A 68 0.87 -1.73 17.15
C GLY A 68 -0.30 -0.83 16.82
N ASP A 69 -1.38 -0.99 17.57
CA ASP A 69 -2.53 -0.12 17.49
C ASP A 69 -2.31 1.15 18.32
N VAL A 70 -2.73 2.28 17.76
CA VAL A 70 -2.69 3.59 18.42
C VAL A 70 -4.12 4.09 18.57
N LYS A 71 -4.58 4.22 19.81
CA LYS A 71 -5.88 4.79 20.14
C LYS A 71 -5.71 6.19 20.71
N ASP A 72 -6.25 7.18 20.01
CA ASP A 72 -6.32 8.56 20.49
C ASP A 72 -7.39 8.68 21.60
N LEU A 73 -7.02 9.25 22.75
CA LEU A 73 -7.95 9.53 23.85
C LEU A 73 -8.49 10.97 23.83
N GLU A 74 -8.20 11.70 22.75
CA GLU A 74 -8.67 13.04 22.40
C GLU A 74 -8.27 14.16 23.37
N ASN A 75 -7.41 13.86 24.35
CA ASN A 75 -6.99 14.80 25.40
C ASN A 75 -5.47 15.06 25.41
N GLY A 76 -4.76 14.71 24.34
CA GLY A 76 -3.29 14.73 24.27
C GLY A 76 -2.61 13.47 24.79
N THR A 77 -3.39 12.43 25.08
CA THR A 77 -2.89 11.12 25.50
C THR A 77 -3.33 10.04 24.51
N TYR A 78 -2.46 9.06 24.29
CA TYR A 78 -2.67 7.95 23.37
C TYR A 78 -2.41 6.63 24.09
N LEU A 79 -3.27 5.64 23.85
CA LEU A 79 -3.08 4.26 24.30
C LEU A 79 -2.49 3.45 23.15
N LEU A 80 -1.35 2.83 23.39
CA LEU A 80 -0.62 2.00 22.45
C LEU A 80 -0.82 0.53 22.84
N SER A 81 -1.19 -0.32 21.90
CA SER A 81 -1.33 -1.77 22.10
C SER A 81 -0.36 -2.51 21.17
N LEU A 82 0.66 -3.14 21.76
CA LEU A 82 1.71 -3.85 21.03
C LEU A 82 1.52 -5.36 21.19
N PRO A 83 1.17 -6.11 20.14
CA PRO A 83 1.01 -7.56 20.25
C PRO A 83 2.36 -8.27 20.42
N LEU A 84 2.40 -9.28 21.29
CA LEU A 84 3.61 -10.04 21.62
C LEU A 84 3.65 -11.35 20.84
N LEU A 85 4.21 -11.35 19.63
CA LEU A 85 4.08 -12.46 18.67
C LEU A 85 5.36 -13.32 18.50
N TRP A 86 6.45 -12.98 19.18
CA TRP A 86 7.66 -13.82 19.24
C TRP A 86 8.26 -13.84 20.64
N ALA A 87 8.99 -14.92 20.95
CA ALA A 87 9.75 -15.03 22.18
C ALA A 87 11.16 -14.44 21.97
N GLY A 88 11.62 -13.61 22.92
CA GLY A 88 12.95 -13.01 22.88
C GLY A 88 12.94 -11.55 23.30
N GLN A 89 14.06 -10.86 23.06
CA GLN A 89 14.12 -9.42 23.29
C GLN A 89 13.30 -8.67 22.21
N ALA A 90 12.61 -7.63 22.66
CA ALA A 90 11.82 -6.76 21.81
C ALA A 90 11.99 -5.30 22.27
N GLN A 91 11.88 -4.39 21.33
CA GLN A 91 11.99 -2.94 21.53
C GLN A 91 10.73 -2.29 20.98
N GLY A 92 10.03 -1.54 21.82
CA GLY A 92 8.92 -0.70 21.39
C GLY A 92 9.43 0.57 20.74
N GLN A 93 8.92 0.90 19.55
CA GLN A 93 9.21 2.14 18.84
C GLN A 93 7.91 2.90 18.58
N VAL A 94 7.93 4.20 18.86
CA VAL A 94 6.81 5.11 18.57
C VAL A 94 7.33 6.28 17.76
N GLN A 95 6.70 6.56 16.62
CA GLN A 95 7.09 7.62 15.71
C GLN A 95 5.92 8.60 15.53
N LEU A 96 6.19 9.90 15.68
CA LEU A 96 5.27 10.95 15.27
C LEU A 96 5.39 11.12 13.75
N ILE A 97 4.34 10.75 13.01
CA ILE A 97 4.29 10.94 11.55
C ILE A 97 3.89 12.38 11.24
N HIS A 98 2.75 12.83 11.80
CA HIS A 98 2.28 14.19 11.68
C HIS A 98 1.68 14.66 13.00
N SER A 99 2.04 15.87 13.44
CA SER A 99 1.33 16.51 14.55
C SER A 99 -0.11 16.86 14.15
N SER A 100 -0.99 16.99 15.13
CA SER A 100 -2.37 17.45 14.94
C SER A 100 -2.45 18.80 14.24
N GLU A 101 -1.46 19.68 14.43
CA GLU A 101 -1.30 20.93 13.67
C GLU A 101 -1.03 20.67 12.19
N ALA A 102 -0.07 19.79 11.89
CA ALA A 102 0.25 19.41 10.52
C ALA A 102 -0.93 18.70 9.86
N VAL A 103 -1.59 17.76 10.55
CA VAL A 103 -2.81 17.08 10.08
C VAL A 103 -3.91 18.10 9.78
N ARG A 104 -4.09 19.13 10.62
CA ARG A 104 -5.07 20.20 10.37
C ARG A 104 -4.73 21.03 9.13
N VAL A 105 -3.45 21.36 8.94
CA VAL A 105 -2.97 22.03 7.72
C VAL A 105 -3.21 21.17 6.49
N LEU A 106 -2.84 19.88 6.53
CA LEU A 106 -3.06 18.94 5.43
C LEU A 106 -4.55 18.80 5.10
N ARG A 107 -5.42 18.64 6.11
CA ARG A 107 -6.87 18.61 5.91
C ARG A 107 -7.41 19.92 5.33
N GLY A 108 -6.86 21.06 5.76
CA GLY A 108 -7.19 22.37 5.19
C GLY A 108 -6.80 22.46 3.72
N ILE A 109 -5.57 22.07 3.38
CA ILE A 109 -5.09 21.98 1.99
C ILE A 109 -5.99 21.06 1.18
N TRP A 110 -6.33 19.87 1.68
CA TRP A 110 -7.20 18.93 0.98
C TRP A 110 -8.64 19.42 0.80
N ARG A 111 -9.13 20.30 1.68
CA ARG A 111 -10.45 20.91 1.56
C ARG A 111 -10.45 22.11 0.61
N ASP A 112 -9.44 22.95 0.72
CA ASP A 112 -9.40 24.27 0.08
C ASP A 112 -8.66 24.26 -1.26
N GLN A 113 -7.74 23.30 -1.44
CA GLN A 113 -7.01 23.06 -2.68
C GLN A 113 -7.47 21.74 -3.31
N TRP A 114 -8.04 21.87 -4.50
CA TRP A 114 -8.57 20.76 -5.29
C TRP A 114 -7.48 19.87 -5.88
N ALA A 115 -6.23 20.32 -5.84
CA ALA A 115 -5.10 19.51 -6.22
C ALA A 115 -3.83 19.94 -5.51
N THR A 116 -3.12 18.92 -5.05
CA THR A 116 -1.96 19.03 -4.17
C THR A 116 -0.67 18.62 -4.86
N VAL A 117 -0.75 18.23 -6.13
CA VAL A 117 0.38 17.78 -6.94
C VAL A 117 0.33 18.48 -8.28
N ASP A 118 1.40 19.20 -8.59
CA ASP A 118 1.63 19.79 -9.90
C ASP A 118 2.42 18.82 -10.78
N PHE A 119 2.04 18.75 -12.05
CA PHE A 119 2.69 17.96 -13.08
C PHE A 119 3.30 18.89 -14.12
N MET A 120 4.45 18.52 -14.68
CA MET A 120 4.96 19.22 -15.86
C MET A 120 4.35 18.59 -17.12
N GLY A 121 3.49 19.36 -17.79
CA GLY A 121 2.95 19.01 -19.10
C GLY A 121 3.95 19.36 -20.20
N TYR A 122 4.21 18.42 -21.10
CA TYR A 122 5.09 18.61 -22.25
C TYR A 122 4.25 18.52 -23.52
N PHE A 123 4.05 19.64 -24.19
CA PHE A 123 3.25 19.75 -25.41
C PHE A 123 4.18 19.89 -26.60
N GLN A 124 3.93 19.09 -27.64
CA GLN A 124 4.64 19.20 -28.90
C GLN A 124 3.65 19.54 -30.00
N GLY A 125 3.83 20.71 -30.61
CA GLY A 125 3.01 21.17 -31.70
C GLY A 125 3.29 20.43 -33.01
N PRO A 126 2.36 20.44 -33.96
CA PRO A 126 2.52 19.78 -35.26
C PRO A 126 3.69 20.32 -36.10
N THR A 127 4.15 21.54 -35.80
CA THR A 127 5.31 22.18 -36.45
C THR A 127 6.61 22.05 -35.64
N GLY A 128 6.62 21.25 -34.57
CA GLY A 128 7.80 20.95 -33.78
C GLY A 128 8.12 21.95 -32.66
N TYR A 129 7.27 22.94 -32.39
CA TYR A 129 7.42 23.75 -31.18
C TYR A 129 7.13 22.92 -29.94
N GLU A 130 7.90 23.14 -28.87
CA GLU A 130 7.71 22.49 -27.58
C GLU A 130 7.32 23.53 -26.53
N GLU A 131 6.27 23.24 -25.78
CA GLU A 131 5.87 24.02 -24.61
C GLU A 131 5.88 23.14 -23.37
N ILE A 132 6.46 23.66 -22.30
CA ILE A 132 6.49 23.02 -20.99
C ILE A 132 5.70 23.90 -20.04
N VAL A 133 4.59 23.39 -19.53
CA VAL A 133 3.69 24.13 -18.64
C VAL A 133 3.43 23.35 -17.38
N THR A 134 3.30 24.06 -16.26
CA THR A 134 2.81 23.45 -15.04
C THR A 134 1.32 23.15 -15.21
N CYS A 135 0.99 21.88 -15.27
CA CYS A 135 -0.35 21.37 -15.27
C CYS A 135 -0.73 20.91 -13.87
N ASN A 136 -2.02 20.90 -13.62
CA ASN A 136 -2.55 20.32 -12.41
C ASN A 136 -3.72 19.41 -12.81
N VAL A 137 -3.67 18.17 -12.31
CA VAL A 137 -4.68 17.17 -12.65
C VAL A 137 -5.72 17.13 -11.55
N ASN A 138 -6.97 17.46 -11.88
CA ASN A 138 -8.10 17.30 -10.97
C ASN A 138 -8.71 15.89 -11.14
N PRO A 139 -8.48 14.96 -10.20
CA PRO A 139 -8.99 13.60 -10.34
C PRO A 139 -10.52 13.53 -10.24
N LEU A 140 -11.18 14.54 -9.64
CA LEU A 140 -12.64 14.66 -9.59
C LEU A 140 -13.26 15.06 -10.93
N LEU A 141 -12.50 15.79 -11.78
CA LEU A 141 -12.93 16.17 -13.13
C LEU A 141 -12.62 15.08 -14.16
N ILE A 142 -11.67 14.18 -13.89
CA ILE A 142 -11.44 12.95 -14.67
C ILE A 142 -12.42 11.86 -14.21
N ARG A 143 -13.70 12.23 -14.08
CA ARG A 143 -14.78 11.33 -13.64
C ARG A 143 -14.63 9.96 -14.29
N GLU A 144 -14.55 8.91 -13.49
CA GLU A 144 -15.07 7.62 -13.91
C GLU A 144 -16.58 7.81 -14.06
N GLU A 145 -17.07 7.75 -15.29
CA GLU A 145 -18.47 8.01 -15.63
C GLU A 145 -19.31 6.83 -15.14
N GLY A 146 -19.55 6.79 -13.83
CA GLY A 146 -20.35 5.78 -13.15
C GLY A 146 -20.92 6.38 -11.87
N SER A 147 -22.21 6.15 -11.60
CA SER A 147 -22.85 6.61 -10.38
C SER A 147 -22.12 6.04 -9.15
N ALA A 148 -21.40 6.89 -8.43
CA ALA A 148 -20.78 6.52 -7.16
C ALA A 148 -21.87 6.04 -6.19
N CYS A 149 -21.90 4.75 -5.91
CA CYS A 149 -22.76 4.20 -4.88
C CYS A 149 -22.22 4.61 -3.51
N HIS A 150 -23.09 5.05 -2.61
CA HIS A 150 -22.69 5.34 -1.24
C HIS A 150 -22.24 4.06 -0.53
N TYR A 151 -20.97 4.08 -0.10
CA TYR A 151 -20.34 3.05 0.70
C TYR A 151 -21.04 2.94 2.06
N ARG A 152 -21.70 1.81 2.30
CA ARG A 152 -22.23 1.40 3.61
C ARG A 152 -21.88 -0.06 3.83
N ASP A 153 -20.60 -0.38 3.93
CA ASP A 153 -20.15 -1.60 4.61
C ASP A 153 -18.64 -1.55 4.87
N GLU A 154 -18.22 -1.71 6.13
CA GLU A 154 -16.82 -1.61 6.59
C GLU A 154 -16.02 -2.91 6.42
N ASP A 155 -16.64 -4.01 5.97
CA ASP A 155 -15.91 -5.26 5.70
C ASP A 155 -15.20 -5.21 4.33
N SER A 156 -14.10 -4.45 4.28
CA SER A 156 -13.00 -4.72 3.36
C SER A 156 -12.39 -6.07 3.73
N GLY A 157 -12.09 -6.91 2.72
CA GLY A 157 -11.53 -8.26 2.89
C GLY A 157 -10.30 -8.35 3.81
N PRO A 158 -9.79 -9.56 4.09
CA PRO A 158 -8.85 -9.79 5.18
C PRO A 158 -7.67 -8.83 5.08
N LYS A 159 -7.64 -7.84 5.99
CA LYS A 159 -6.45 -7.05 6.29
C LYS A 159 -5.32 -8.06 6.51
N PRO A 160 -4.13 -7.89 5.90
CA PRO A 160 -3.03 -8.82 6.11
C PRO A 160 -2.50 -8.65 7.53
N SER A 161 -3.24 -9.12 8.52
CA SER A 161 -2.83 -9.17 9.91
C SER A 161 -1.71 -10.19 10.03
N GLY A 162 -0.52 -9.74 10.44
CA GLY A 162 0.66 -10.59 10.49
C GLY A 162 1.85 -9.93 11.19
N PHE A 163 2.97 -10.65 11.19
CA PHE A 163 4.21 -10.17 11.78
C PHE A 163 5.43 -10.80 11.10
N TYR A 164 6.56 -10.10 11.19
CA TYR A 164 7.85 -10.66 10.84
C TYR A 164 8.44 -11.47 11.97
N HIS A 165 9.01 -12.61 11.63
CA HIS A 165 9.96 -13.34 12.45
C HIS A 165 11.00 -13.98 11.53
N GLN A 166 12.29 -13.79 11.82
CA GLN A 166 13.40 -14.29 11.01
C GLN A 166 13.32 -13.89 9.52
N ASN A 167 12.96 -12.64 9.21
CA ASN A 167 12.71 -12.12 7.85
C ASN A 167 11.53 -12.77 7.09
N MET A 168 10.73 -13.61 7.76
CA MET A 168 9.58 -14.26 7.17
C MET A 168 8.29 -13.63 7.70
N TRP A 169 7.35 -13.37 6.80
CA TRP A 169 6.03 -12.89 7.13
C TRP A 169 5.13 -14.05 7.55
N HIS A 170 4.60 -13.95 8.76
CA HIS A 170 3.62 -14.88 9.31
C HIS A 170 2.26 -14.19 9.32
N SER A 171 1.37 -14.63 8.44
CA SER A 171 -0.02 -14.17 8.47
C SER A 171 -0.78 -14.84 9.63
N LEU A 172 -1.60 -14.05 10.31
CA LEU A 172 -2.55 -14.51 11.33
C LEU A 172 -3.88 -14.96 10.70
N SER A 173 -4.11 -14.63 9.44
CA SER A 173 -5.37 -14.89 8.71
C SER A 173 -5.32 -16.18 7.89
N CYS A 174 -4.16 -16.55 7.36
CA CYS A 174 -3.99 -17.76 6.56
C CYS A 174 -2.59 -18.36 6.68
N SER A 175 -2.46 -19.65 6.37
CA SER A 175 -1.16 -20.29 6.24
C SER A 175 -0.51 -19.89 4.92
N SER A 176 0.63 -19.21 4.99
CA SER A 176 1.47 -18.91 3.83
C SER A 176 2.50 -20.03 3.60
N ARG A 177 2.80 -20.30 2.33
CA ARG A 177 3.91 -21.16 1.90
C ARG A 177 4.98 -20.31 1.23
N SER A 178 6.23 -20.76 1.28
CA SER A 178 7.32 -20.07 0.60
C SER A 178 7.49 -20.54 -0.84
N PHE A 179 7.70 -19.60 -1.76
CA PHE A 179 7.89 -19.80 -3.19
C PHE A 179 9.27 -19.28 -3.63
N SER A 180 10.31 -19.80 -2.99
CA SER A 180 11.69 -19.34 -3.20
C SER A 180 12.38 -19.92 -4.43
N THR A 181 11.75 -20.86 -5.15
CA THR A 181 12.34 -21.54 -6.31
C THR A 181 11.51 -21.38 -7.57
N ALA A 182 12.18 -21.40 -8.73
CA ALA A 182 11.53 -21.31 -10.03
C ALA A 182 10.42 -22.35 -10.21
N ASP A 183 10.68 -23.61 -9.84
CA ASP A 183 9.71 -24.71 -9.98
C ASP A 183 8.46 -24.49 -9.11
N SER A 184 8.62 -23.95 -7.91
CA SER A 184 7.49 -23.68 -7.01
C SER A 184 6.57 -22.57 -7.55
N VAL A 185 7.15 -21.55 -8.17
CA VAL A 185 6.43 -20.45 -8.81
C VAL A 185 5.78 -20.94 -10.11
N LEU A 186 6.51 -21.64 -10.96
CA LEU A 186 6.02 -22.22 -12.22
C LEU A 186 4.86 -23.17 -11.98
N GLY A 187 5.01 -24.11 -11.05
CA GLY A 187 3.97 -25.10 -10.75
C GLY A 187 2.68 -24.45 -10.21
N CYS A 188 2.79 -23.31 -9.53
CA CYS A 188 1.63 -22.56 -9.06
C CYS A 188 0.98 -21.74 -10.17
N LEU A 189 1.78 -20.96 -10.90
CA LEU A 189 1.27 -20.06 -11.92
C LEU A 189 0.93 -20.78 -13.25
N ALA A 190 1.20 -22.08 -13.37
CA ALA A 190 0.89 -22.85 -14.57
C ALA A 190 -0.55 -22.62 -15.05
N GLY A 191 -0.68 -22.19 -16.31
CA GLY A 191 -1.94 -21.87 -16.97
C GLY A 191 -2.61 -20.57 -16.53
N HIS A 192 -1.99 -19.78 -15.66
CA HIS A 192 -2.56 -18.53 -15.15
C HIS A 192 -2.17 -17.32 -15.99
N ILE A 193 -3.10 -16.37 -16.06
CA ILE A 193 -2.90 -15.03 -16.61
C ILE A 193 -3.01 -14.06 -15.45
N VAL A 194 -1.90 -13.40 -15.11
CA VAL A 194 -1.82 -12.47 -13.97
C VAL A 194 -1.78 -11.04 -14.50
N HIS A 195 -2.77 -10.23 -14.12
CA HIS A 195 -2.84 -8.80 -14.43
C HIS A 195 -2.50 -7.98 -13.18
N MET A 196 -1.33 -7.36 -13.19
CA MET A 196 -0.88 -6.43 -12.15
C MET A 196 -1.13 -4.99 -12.60
N MET A 197 -1.95 -4.26 -11.86
CA MET A 197 -2.24 -2.85 -12.13
C MET A 197 -1.96 -2.04 -10.89
N GLY A 198 -0.89 -1.25 -10.90
CA GLY A 198 -0.55 -0.54 -9.69
C GLY A 198 0.68 0.36 -9.71
N ASP A 199 1.20 0.61 -8.52
CA ASP A 199 2.37 1.44 -8.28
C ASP A 199 3.69 0.70 -8.54
N SER A 200 4.80 1.36 -8.23
CA SER A 200 6.15 0.82 -8.43
C SER A 200 6.39 -0.46 -7.63
N THR A 201 5.65 -0.71 -6.54
CA THR A 201 5.76 -1.96 -5.78
C THR A 201 5.32 -3.16 -6.61
N LEU A 202 4.19 -3.07 -7.32
CA LEU A 202 3.79 -4.14 -8.24
C LEU A 202 4.72 -4.28 -9.45
N GLN A 203 5.41 -3.21 -9.83
CA GLN A 203 6.45 -3.32 -10.86
C GLN A 203 7.60 -4.22 -10.35
N GLN A 204 8.03 -4.02 -9.10
CA GLN A 204 9.05 -4.85 -8.47
C GLN A 204 8.62 -6.32 -8.35
N TRP A 205 7.33 -6.61 -8.20
CA TRP A 205 6.82 -7.99 -8.22
C TRP A 205 7.01 -8.63 -9.58
N TRP A 206 6.64 -7.91 -10.64
CA TRP A 206 6.80 -8.38 -12.02
C TRP A 206 8.28 -8.62 -12.35
N GLU A 207 9.16 -7.71 -11.94
CA GLU A 207 10.61 -7.84 -12.10
C GLU A 207 11.15 -9.04 -11.31
N TYR A 208 10.73 -9.19 -10.05
CA TYR A 208 11.14 -10.31 -9.19
C TYR A 208 10.74 -11.66 -9.80
N LEU A 209 9.53 -11.80 -10.33
CA LEU A 209 9.06 -13.03 -10.97
C LEU A 209 9.88 -13.36 -12.23
N CYS A 210 10.16 -12.36 -13.07
CA CYS A 210 11.01 -12.54 -14.25
C CYS A 210 12.45 -12.95 -13.89
N ASP A 211 13.01 -12.38 -12.82
CA ASP A 211 14.34 -12.71 -12.33
C ASP A 211 14.41 -14.11 -11.70
N THR A 212 13.34 -14.52 -11.01
CA THR A 212 13.29 -15.79 -10.26
C THR A 212 12.99 -16.99 -11.16
N VAL A 213 12.24 -16.78 -12.24
CA VAL A 213 11.82 -17.82 -13.17
C VAL A 213 12.42 -17.56 -14.55
N PRO A 214 13.57 -18.17 -14.90
CA PRO A 214 14.27 -17.87 -16.14
C PRO A 214 13.50 -18.14 -17.43
N SER A 215 12.47 -19.00 -17.38
CA SER A 215 11.61 -19.32 -18.53
C SER A 215 10.51 -18.29 -18.79
N LEU A 216 10.16 -17.45 -17.80
CA LEU A 216 9.30 -16.28 -18.00
C LEU A 216 10.09 -15.21 -18.76
N LYS A 217 9.83 -15.08 -20.06
CA LYS A 217 10.54 -14.15 -20.92
C LYS A 217 9.76 -12.84 -21.10
N PRO A 218 10.36 -11.68 -20.79
CA PRO A 218 9.80 -10.40 -21.16
C PRO A 218 9.55 -10.30 -22.67
N VAL A 219 8.39 -9.78 -23.04
CA VAL A 219 7.98 -9.52 -24.41
C VAL A 219 8.13 -8.02 -24.67
N GLY A 220 8.91 -7.68 -25.70
CA GLY A 220 9.13 -6.29 -26.09
C GLY A 220 7.86 -5.65 -26.66
N LEU A 221 7.14 -4.90 -25.83
CA LEU A 221 5.96 -4.12 -26.25
C LEU A 221 6.30 -2.71 -26.75
N HIS A 222 7.59 -2.38 -26.90
CA HIS A 222 8.08 -1.06 -27.30
C HIS A 222 7.56 0.08 -26.40
N ALA A 223 7.27 -0.22 -25.13
CA ALA A 223 6.92 0.79 -24.15
C ALA A 223 8.10 1.75 -23.95
N THR A 224 7.87 3.04 -24.17
CA THR A 224 8.88 4.10 -24.07
C THR A 224 8.97 4.70 -22.66
N CYS A 225 8.14 4.24 -21.73
CA CYS A 225 7.99 4.81 -20.40
C CYS A 225 7.93 3.75 -19.31
N GLN A 226 8.37 4.11 -18.10
CA GLN A 226 8.36 3.24 -16.92
C GLN A 226 6.96 2.81 -16.46
N THR A 227 5.91 3.40 -17.03
CA THR A 227 4.51 3.13 -16.68
C THR A 227 3.92 1.90 -17.38
N GLY A 228 4.71 1.24 -18.23
CA GLY A 228 4.30 0.07 -19.00
C GLY A 228 3.56 0.43 -20.29
N PRO A 229 2.87 -0.53 -20.92
CA PRO A 229 2.63 -1.90 -20.44
C PRO A 229 3.90 -2.77 -20.50
N LEU A 230 4.04 -3.66 -19.53
CA LEU A 230 5.02 -4.75 -19.50
C LEU A 230 4.30 -6.09 -19.64
N MET A 231 4.94 -7.04 -20.32
CA MET A 231 4.45 -8.40 -20.47
C MET A 231 5.61 -9.38 -20.36
N ALA A 232 5.39 -10.49 -19.67
CA ALA A 232 6.26 -11.67 -19.73
C ALA A 232 5.42 -12.92 -19.93
N MET A 233 5.99 -13.93 -20.61
CA MET A 233 5.28 -15.17 -20.87
C MET A 233 6.18 -16.40 -20.74
N ASP A 234 5.57 -17.50 -20.30
CA ASP A 234 6.10 -18.86 -20.39
C ASP A 234 5.12 -19.67 -21.26
N THR A 235 5.55 -20.01 -22.47
CA THR A 235 4.71 -20.73 -23.43
C THR A 235 4.59 -22.22 -23.12
N THR A 236 5.48 -22.78 -22.28
CA THR A 236 5.48 -24.21 -21.93
C THR A 236 4.45 -24.51 -20.85
N GLN A 237 4.34 -23.62 -19.86
CA GLN A 237 3.39 -23.71 -18.75
C GLN A 237 2.14 -22.86 -18.99
N GLY A 238 2.07 -22.10 -20.10
CA GLY A 238 0.93 -21.25 -20.43
C GLY A 238 0.72 -20.10 -19.44
N ILE A 239 1.81 -19.48 -18.99
CA ILE A 239 1.79 -18.40 -18.00
C ILE A 239 1.94 -17.08 -18.73
N VAL A 240 1.10 -16.10 -18.37
CA VAL A 240 1.22 -14.73 -18.87
C VAL A 240 1.17 -13.76 -17.70
N LEU A 241 2.16 -12.88 -17.62
CA LEU A 241 2.23 -11.79 -16.64
C LEU A 241 2.11 -10.45 -17.36
N HIS A 242 1.13 -9.67 -16.96
CA HIS A 242 0.98 -8.28 -17.38
C HIS A 242 1.25 -7.35 -16.20
N TRP A 243 1.99 -6.28 -16.44
CA TRP A 243 2.07 -5.16 -15.50
C TRP A 243 1.83 -3.83 -16.21
N ARG A 244 1.12 -2.93 -15.54
CA ARG A 244 1.00 -1.53 -15.95
C ARG A 244 0.75 -0.61 -14.76
N ALA A 245 1.16 0.65 -14.91
CA ALA A 245 0.83 1.68 -13.94
C ALA A 245 -0.67 2.00 -13.95
N HIS A 246 -1.21 2.32 -12.78
CA HIS A 246 -2.55 2.89 -12.67
C HIS A 246 -2.59 4.35 -13.15
N ARG A 247 -3.80 4.87 -13.42
CA ARG A 247 -4.05 6.28 -13.80
C ARG A 247 -3.71 7.24 -12.65
N TRP A 248 -3.71 8.56 -12.92
CA TRP A 248 -3.63 9.61 -11.90
C TRP A 248 -4.55 9.36 -10.69
N PRO A 249 -4.10 9.67 -9.47
CA PRO A 249 -2.80 10.25 -9.11
C PRO A 249 -1.64 9.25 -9.32
N LEU A 250 -0.62 9.62 -10.09
CA LEU A 250 0.54 8.78 -10.40
C LEU A 250 1.77 9.66 -10.34
N HIS A 251 2.80 9.23 -9.59
CA HIS A 251 4.09 9.90 -9.58
C HIS A 251 5.05 9.13 -10.48
N SER A 252 5.30 9.63 -11.68
CA SER A 252 6.19 8.97 -12.66
C SER A 252 7.07 9.98 -13.38
N LEU A 253 8.09 9.46 -14.08
CA LEU A 253 8.81 10.22 -15.10
C LEU A 253 7.91 10.57 -16.30
N ARG A 254 8.42 11.42 -17.20
CA ARG A 254 7.73 11.89 -18.42
C ARG A 254 7.07 10.71 -19.16
N THR A 255 5.74 10.73 -19.22
CA THR A 255 4.93 9.65 -19.78
C THR A 255 3.83 10.24 -20.67
N PRO A 256 3.55 9.66 -21.86
CA PRO A 256 2.41 10.03 -22.67
C PRO A 256 1.10 9.83 -21.90
N VAL A 257 0.25 10.86 -21.88
CA VAL A 257 -1.07 10.80 -21.21
C VAL A 257 -1.91 9.62 -21.73
N ALA A 258 -1.79 9.31 -23.02
CA ALA A 258 -2.46 8.18 -23.66
C ALA A 258 -2.08 6.81 -23.08
N SER A 259 -0.91 6.67 -22.45
CA SER A 259 -0.45 5.42 -21.84
C SER A 259 -1.04 5.16 -20.45
N LEU A 260 -1.76 6.13 -19.87
CA LEU A 260 -2.27 6.08 -18.50
C LEU A 260 -3.77 5.73 -18.45
N HIS A 261 -4.06 4.52 -17.98
CA HIS A 261 -5.38 3.90 -18.07
C HIS A 261 -5.99 3.70 -16.68
N SER A 262 -7.31 3.92 -16.58
CA SER A 262 -8.07 3.66 -15.35
C SER A 262 -8.09 2.17 -15.07
N VAL A 263 -7.88 1.79 -13.82
CA VAL A 263 -7.97 0.39 -13.37
C VAL A 263 -9.38 -0.15 -13.64
N ALA A 264 -10.43 0.61 -13.36
CA ALA A 264 -11.81 0.20 -13.62
C ALA A 264 -12.04 -0.13 -15.11
N ARG A 265 -11.57 0.73 -16.02
CA ARG A 265 -11.71 0.50 -17.47
C ARG A 265 -10.91 -0.71 -17.96
N GLU A 266 -9.73 -0.94 -17.39
CA GLU A 266 -8.95 -2.14 -17.71
C GLU A 266 -9.68 -3.41 -17.25
N LEU A 267 -10.24 -3.39 -16.04
CA LEU A 267 -11.04 -4.49 -15.50
C LEU A 267 -12.28 -4.78 -16.36
N GLU A 268 -13.00 -3.75 -16.81
CA GLU A 268 -14.15 -3.91 -17.73
C GLU A 268 -13.77 -4.57 -19.06
N GLY A 269 -12.53 -4.38 -19.52
CA GLY A 269 -12.01 -4.99 -20.75
C GLY A 269 -11.49 -6.41 -20.60
N LEU A 270 -11.39 -6.95 -19.37
CA LEU A 270 -10.90 -8.31 -19.14
C LEU A 270 -11.99 -9.34 -19.44
N ALA A 271 -11.63 -10.38 -20.19
CA ALA A 271 -12.52 -11.52 -20.43
C ALA A 271 -12.81 -12.33 -19.15
N GLY A 272 -11.90 -12.27 -18.16
CA GLY A 272 -11.96 -13.04 -16.92
C GLY A 272 -11.65 -14.53 -17.11
N GLY A 273 -12.04 -15.35 -16.13
CA GLY A 273 -11.90 -16.81 -16.15
C GLY A 273 -11.25 -17.40 -14.88
N PRO A 274 -11.34 -18.73 -14.70
CA PRO A 274 -10.90 -19.43 -13.48
C PRO A 274 -9.40 -19.40 -13.23
N ARG A 275 -8.60 -19.00 -14.23
CA ARG A 275 -7.14 -18.86 -14.15
C ARG A 275 -6.66 -17.42 -14.33
N THR A 276 -7.57 -16.46 -14.32
CA THR A 276 -7.24 -15.05 -14.37
C THR A 276 -7.08 -14.53 -12.94
N VAL A 277 -5.91 -13.96 -12.65
CA VAL A 277 -5.58 -13.35 -11.36
C VAL A 277 -5.41 -11.86 -11.57
N VAL A 278 -6.08 -11.05 -10.76
CA VAL A 278 -5.95 -9.59 -10.78
C VAL A 278 -5.34 -9.14 -9.47
N VAL A 279 -4.27 -8.34 -9.56
CA VAL A 279 -3.54 -7.77 -8.42
C VAL A 279 -3.52 -6.26 -8.55
N LEU A 280 -3.97 -5.57 -7.50
CA LEU A 280 -4.08 -4.11 -7.46
C LEU A 280 -3.24 -3.53 -6.31
N SER A 281 -2.44 -2.49 -6.60
CA SER A 281 -1.71 -1.70 -5.60
C SER A 281 -1.76 -0.23 -5.96
N LEU A 282 -2.33 0.60 -5.09
CA LEU A 282 -2.52 2.03 -5.35
C LEU A 282 -1.85 2.92 -4.30
N GLY A 283 -1.43 2.36 -3.17
CA GLY A 283 -1.28 3.08 -1.91
C GLY A 283 -0.28 4.23 -1.95
N ALA A 284 0.90 4.04 -2.56
CA ALA A 284 1.99 5.00 -2.47
C ALA A 284 1.65 6.37 -3.09
N HIS A 285 1.00 6.38 -4.25
CA HIS A 285 0.73 7.62 -4.99
C HIS A 285 -0.39 8.48 -4.39
N PHE A 286 -1.26 7.87 -3.58
CA PHE A 286 -2.38 8.57 -2.96
C PHE A 286 -2.01 9.22 -1.61
N THR A 287 -0.84 8.92 -1.05
CA THR A 287 -0.33 9.54 0.18
C THR A 287 -0.21 11.07 0.10
N THR A 288 -0.08 11.62 -1.12
CA THR A 288 0.05 13.06 -1.39
C THR A 288 -1.26 13.71 -1.85
N SER A 289 -2.33 12.93 -1.98
CA SER A 289 -3.65 13.39 -2.45
C SER A 289 -4.67 13.44 -1.31
N PRO A 290 -5.77 14.21 -1.45
CA PRO A 290 -6.87 14.15 -0.51
C PRO A 290 -7.40 12.71 -0.35
N PRO A 291 -7.66 12.23 0.89
CA PRO A 291 -8.19 10.88 1.12
C PRO A 291 -9.49 10.58 0.39
N SER A 292 -10.30 11.61 0.09
CA SER A 292 -11.53 11.47 -0.72
C SER A 292 -11.27 10.95 -2.12
N ILE A 293 -10.13 11.29 -2.74
CA ILE A 293 -9.74 10.79 -4.07
C ILE A 293 -9.46 9.29 -4.00
N PHE A 294 -8.77 8.83 -2.95
CA PHE A 294 -8.52 7.42 -2.72
C PHE A 294 -9.82 6.64 -2.51
N VAL A 295 -10.71 7.14 -1.65
CA VAL A 295 -12.02 6.53 -1.39
C VAL A 295 -12.86 6.45 -2.68
N GLN A 296 -12.86 7.50 -3.50
CA GLN A 296 -13.60 7.50 -4.77
C GLN A 296 -13.04 6.49 -5.76
N GLN A 297 -11.71 6.40 -5.91
CA GLN A 297 -11.06 5.44 -6.80
C GLN A 297 -11.31 4.00 -6.35
N LEU A 298 -11.21 3.72 -5.04
CA LEU A 298 -11.58 2.41 -4.49
C LEU A 298 -13.06 2.10 -4.71
N ALA A 299 -13.96 3.08 -4.61
CA ALA A 299 -15.38 2.89 -4.91
C ALA A 299 -15.62 2.56 -6.39
N GLY A 300 -14.90 3.21 -7.31
CA GLY A 300 -14.94 2.93 -8.75
C GLY A 300 -14.42 1.54 -9.10
N ILE A 301 -13.29 1.14 -8.52
CA ILE A 301 -12.73 -0.22 -8.66
C ILE A 301 -13.66 -1.26 -8.05
N ARG A 302 -14.18 -1.02 -6.84
CA ARG A 302 -15.16 -1.92 -6.21
C ARG A 302 -16.41 -2.01 -7.09
N ALA A 303 -16.87 -0.91 -7.67
CA ALA A 303 -17.97 -0.93 -8.62
C ALA A 303 -17.60 -1.74 -9.87
N ALA A 304 -16.42 -1.58 -10.47
CA ALA A 304 -16.01 -2.40 -11.62
C ALA A 304 -15.96 -3.90 -11.28
N VAL A 305 -15.55 -4.25 -10.05
CA VAL A 305 -15.55 -5.64 -9.56
C VAL A 305 -16.96 -6.14 -9.25
N VAL A 306 -17.84 -5.29 -8.70
CA VAL A 306 -19.17 -5.68 -8.17
C VAL A 306 -20.31 -5.47 -9.17
N ASN A 307 -20.19 -4.54 -10.12
CA ASN A 307 -21.24 -4.06 -11.02
C ASN A 307 -21.49 -5.03 -12.19
N ARG A 308 -22.05 -6.18 -11.84
CA ARG A 308 -23.37 -6.70 -12.27
C ARG A 308 -23.73 -6.97 -13.74
N LEU A 309 -22.96 -6.62 -14.78
CA LEU A 309 -23.30 -7.08 -16.15
C LEU A 309 -22.57 -8.38 -16.59
N LEU A 310 -21.64 -8.88 -15.79
CA LEU A 310 -20.85 -10.10 -16.09
C LEU A 310 -20.81 -11.09 -14.90
N GLN A 311 -21.92 -11.23 -14.15
CA GLN A 311 -22.03 -12.27 -13.12
C GLN A 311 -21.78 -13.70 -13.65
N ALA A 312 -21.90 -13.93 -14.97
CA ALA A 312 -21.60 -15.22 -15.58
C ALA A 312 -20.11 -15.41 -15.98
N ALA A 313 -19.35 -14.33 -16.25
CA ALA A 313 -17.95 -14.43 -16.67
C ALA A 313 -16.95 -14.25 -15.51
N PHE A 314 -17.37 -13.56 -14.43
CA PHE A 314 -16.53 -13.27 -13.27
C PHE A 314 -16.88 -14.05 -12.01
N ALA A 315 -17.85 -14.96 -12.04
CA ALA A 315 -18.13 -15.87 -10.92
C ALA A 315 -16.88 -16.67 -10.51
N ASP A 316 -15.95 -16.89 -11.44
CA ASP A 316 -14.71 -17.65 -11.23
C ASP A 316 -13.45 -16.77 -11.12
N LEU A 317 -13.58 -15.43 -11.08
CA LEU A 317 -12.41 -14.54 -11.02
C LEU A 317 -11.80 -14.53 -9.62
N ARG A 318 -10.55 -14.98 -9.50
CA ARG A 318 -9.78 -14.87 -8.25
C ARG A 318 -9.18 -13.47 -8.15
N VAL A 319 -9.93 -12.54 -7.56
CA VAL A 319 -9.42 -11.20 -7.20
C VAL A 319 -8.74 -11.28 -5.84
N ALA A 320 -7.50 -10.81 -5.76
CA ALA A 320 -6.78 -10.65 -4.50
C ALA A 320 -6.47 -9.18 -4.28
N PHE A 321 -6.87 -8.64 -3.13
CA PHE A 321 -6.33 -7.38 -2.63
C PHE A 321 -5.15 -7.71 -1.73
N VAL A 322 -3.95 -7.31 -2.11
CA VAL A 322 -2.77 -7.46 -1.26
C VAL A 322 -2.36 -6.08 -0.77
N ASP A 323 -2.64 -5.81 0.51
CA ASP A 323 -2.14 -4.61 1.16
C ASP A 323 -0.69 -4.84 1.62
N ALA A 324 0.25 -4.44 0.77
CA ALA A 324 1.68 -4.49 1.07
C ALA A 324 2.09 -3.51 2.20
N TRP A 325 1.22 -2.57 2.59
CA TRP A 325 1.56 -1.54 3.59
C TRP A 325 1.85 -2.14 4.97
N GLU A 326 1.11 -3.17 5.39
CA GLU A 326 1.33 -3.78 6.69
C GLU A 326 2.69 -4.51 6.76
N MET A 327 3.04 -5.26 5.71
CA MET A 327 4.36 -5.89 5.58
C MET A 327 5.49 -4.86 5.57
N THR A 328 5.38 -3.82 4.75
CA THR A 328 6.42 -2.80 4.62
C THR A 328 6.57 -1.96 5.89
N SER A 329 5.46 -1.61 6.53
CA SER A 329 5.47 -0.83 7.77
C SER A 329 5.97 -1.65 8.96
N SER A 330 5.81 -2.97 9.00
CA SER A 330 6.27 -3.82 10.11
C SER A 330 7.79 -3.85 10.32
N LEU A 331 8.56 -3.41 9.33
CA LEU A 331 10.02 -3.42 9.37
C LEU A 331 10.57 -2.05 9.76
N ALA A 332 11.67 -2.04 10.51
CA ALA A 332 12.42 -0.84 10.87
C ALA A 332 13.21 -0.28 9.67
N LEU A 333 12.50 0.12 8.60
CA LEU A 333 13.07 0.71 7.40
C LEU A 333 13.02 2.24 7.52
N LEU A 334 14.20 2.87 7.55
CA LEU A 334 14.33 4.32 7.41
C LEU A 334 13.96 4.73 5.98
N ASP A 335 12.93 5.56 5.86
CA ASP A 335 12.62 6.44 4.72
C ASP A 335 12.79 5.84 3.31
N SER A 336 12.48 4.55 3.14
CA SER A 336 12.48 3.88 1.84
C SER A 336 11.04 3.60 1.41
N ILE A 337 10.57 4.32 0.39
CA ILE A 337 9.25 4.11 -0.21
C ILE A 337 9.17 2.78 -0.99
N HIS A 338 10.30 2.29 -1.49
CA HIS A 338 10.38 1.01 -2.21
C HIS A 338 10.77 -0.11 -1.24
N PRO A 339 9.99 -1.21 -1.20
CA PRO A 339 10.34 -2.38 -0.41
C PRO A 339 11.63 -3.04 -0.88
N ARG A 340 12.34 -3.67 0.05
CA ARG A 340 13.54 -4.47 -0.26
C ARG A 340 13.13 -5.82 -0.85
N ARG A 341 14.03 -6.45 -1.61
CA ARG A 341 13.79 -7.73 -2.31
C ARG A 341 13.20 -8.84 -1.43
N HIS A 342 13.61 -8.97 -0.16
CA HIS A 342 13.04 -9.98 0.74
C HIS A 342 11.59 -9.66 1.18
N VAL A 343 11.20 -8.38 1.22
CA VAL A 343 9.81 -7.97 1.47
C VAL A 343 8.95 -8.33 0.26
N ILE A 344 9.42 -8.00 -0.94
CA ILE A 344 8.78 -8.41 -2.21
C ILE A 344 8.58 -9.93 -2.27
N GLN A 345 9.57 -10.71 -1.84
CA GLN A 345 9.43 -12.17 -1.75
C GLN A 345 8.29 -12.59 -0.82
N ASN A 346 8.18 -12.01 0.38
CA ASN A 346 7.12 -12.34 1.33
C ASN A 346 5.73 -11.93 0.80
N GLU A 347 5.66 -10.78 0.13
CA GLU A 347 4.43 -10.31 -0.52
C GLU A 347 3.98 -11.26 -1.64
N LEU A 348 4.92 -11.74 -2.46
CA LEU A 348 4.66 -12.76 -3.48
C LEU A 348 4.31 -14.12 -2.87
N ASP A 349 4.98 -14.54 -1.79
CA ASP A 349 4.64 -15.77 -1.07
C ASP A 349 3.19 -15.74 -0.57
N PHE A 350 2.74 -14.58 -0.07
CA PHE A 350 1.35 -14.35 0.33
C PHE A 350 0.39 -14.42 -0.87
N LEU A 351 0.67 -13.69 -1.96
CA LEU A 351 -0.14 -13.74 -3.18
C LEU A 351 -0.26 -15.16 -3.71
N LEU A 352 0.87 -15.85 -3.89
CA LEU A 352 0.91 -17.17 -4.52
C LEU A 352 0.26 -18.23 -3.61
N SER A 353 0.29 -18.06 -2.29
CA SER A 353 -0.48 -18.90 -1.36
C SER A 353 -2.00 -18.74 -1.55
N TYR A 354 -2.47 -17.54 -1.90
CA TYR A 354 -3.87 -17.31 -2.26
C TYR A 354 -4.22 -17.88 -3.65
N VAL A 355 -3.32 -17.75 -4.63
CA VAL A 355 -3.52 -18.31 -5.97
C VAL A 355 -3.51 -19.84 -5.95
N CYS A 356 -2.66 -20.44 -5.13
CA CYS A 356 -2.42 -21.89 -5.08
C CYS A 356 -2.56 -22.43 -3.65
N PRO A 357 -3.80 -22.48 -3.12
CA PRO A 357 -4.06 -23.02 -1.79
C PRO A 357 -3.72 -24.51 -1.75
N THR A 358 -3.29 -24.97 -0.57
CA THR A 358 -3.00 -26.39 -0.28
C THR A 358 -4.26 -27.20 -0.07
#